data_AF-X6LKI6-F1
#
_entry.id   AF-X6LKI6-F1
#
_cell.length_a   1.000
_cell.length_b   1.000
_cell.length_c   1.000
_cell.angle_alpha   90.00
_cell.angle_beta   90.00
_cell.angle_gamma   90.00
#
_symmetry.space_group_name_H-M   'P 1'
#
loop_
_entity.id
_entity.type
_entity.pdbx_description
1 polymer ?
#
loop_
_entity_poly.entity_id
_entity_poly.type
_entity_poly.pdbx_seq_one_letter_code
_entity_poly.pdbx_strand_id
1 'polypeptide(L)'
;MDYWEKGGISFRDKLKLAASNSISNFKSQKNKWMETLNQWNKACIELRHEYPCLTYFTMNEIQRLVQDLDYIVAHEIQYWDILASKYIVPFLQRLDYQLQDASQVLHEWKDQNSEGMRSLQELGRIFSQVWMGSKNNEKALNSFSILSSLKAGRPNLVIAKQENKLFSMLSLYESIGLIPRAEHVLLCKETTTEEEVECLMLRALLYVSAMGGINVKTPLYCLVWPEKLQTRILEKVVNLFKKYFFEPSRSQRAQLYLFAVVSFDRDNALSYFLREFEWNAFEQNSREFTSEILHSQKLNILPTNTPDRSFYRVQLYESAMRDIKSLQSNISKVRIRFNSGDIDWEEIVKTLWKYHPCQLNNASQETIVDVQKRVNDLNYSKDNWI
;
A
#
# COMPACT_ATOMS: atom_id res chain seq x y z
N MET A 1 -17.32 17.82 -1.43
CA MET A 1 -16.64 16.65 -2.02
C MET A 1 -15.54 16.16 -1.10
N ASP A 2 -14.67 17.05 -0.63
CA ASP A 2 -13.52 16.76 0.25
C ASP A 2 -13.83 15.84 1.45
N TYR A 3 -14.97 16.01 2.13
CA TYR A 3 -15.38 15.13 3.24
C TYR A 3 -15.54 13.66 2.82
N TRP A 4 -16.21 13.40 1.69
CA TRP A 4 -16.40 12.05 1.18
C TRP A 4 -15.14 11.50 0.52
N GLU A 5 -14.37 12.35 -0.16
CA GLU A 5 -13.08 11.96 -0.72
C GLU A 5 -12.11 11.47 0.37
N LYS A 6 -12.25 11.98 1.60
CA LYS A 6 -11.49 11.52 2.78
C LYS A 6 -12.19 10.42 3.59
N GLY A 7 -13.13 9.67 3.00
CA GLY A 7 -13.78 8.52 3.64
C GLY A 7 -14.86 8.86 4.67
N GLY A 8 -15.33 10.11 4.72
CA GLY A 8 -16.44 10.51 5.56
C GLY A 8 -17.76 9.90 5.08
N ILE A 9 -18.48 9.25 6.01
CA ILE A 9 -19.81 8.68 5.76
C ILE A 9 -20.87 9.59 6.41
N SER A 10 -21.82 10.07 5.59
CA SER A 10 -22.97 10.82 6.08
C SER A 10 -24.17 10.58 5.18
N PHE A 11 -25.36 10.50 5.78
CA PHE A 11 -26.63 10.32 5.07
C PHE A 11 -26.85 11.46 4.07
N ARG A 12 -26.98 11.11 2.78
CA ARG A 12 -27.17 12.06 1.67
C ARG A 12 -28.41 12.94 1.85
N ASP A 13 -29.39 12.50 2.64
CA ASP A 13 -30.60 13.27 2.94
C ASP A 13 -30.32 14.59 3.66
N LYS A 14 -29.16 14.72 4.32
CA LYS A 14 -28.71 15.97 4.97
C LYS A 14 -28.14 17.00 3.99
N LEU A 15 -28.11 16.73 2.69
CA LEU A 15 -27.51 17.59 1.65
C LEU A 15 -28.51 18.41 0.83
N LYS A 16 -29.81 18.22 1.04
CA LYS A 16 -30.84 18.93 0.27
C LYS A 16 -31.09 20.31 0.88
N LEU A 17 -30.76 21.36 0.13
CA LEU A 17 -31.13 22.74 0.45
C LEU A 17 -32.09 23.26 -0.62
N ALA A 18 -33.20 23.87 -0.20
CA ALA A 18 -34.12 24.51 -1.13
C ALA A 18 -33.46 25.74 -1.75
N ALA A 19 -33.65 25.96 -3.06
CA ALA A 19 -33.12 27.14 -3.76
C ALA A 19 -33.71 28.45 -3.21
N SER A 20 -34.87 28.39 -2.57
CA SER A 20 -35.52 29.51 -1.87
C SER A 20 -34.86 29.89 -0.54
N ASN A 21 -33.88 29.11 -0.05
CA ASN A 21 -33.18 29.43 1.18
C ASN A 21 -32.34 30.71 1.03
N SER A 22 -32.23 31.48 2.11
CA SER A 22 -31.40 32.68 2.13
C SER A 22 -29.90 32.36 1.97
N ILE A 23 -29.13 33.33 1.47
CA ILE A 23 -27.66 33.24 1.38
C ILE A 23 -27.02 32.95 2.76
N SER A 24 -27.61 33.46 3.85
CA SER A 24 -27.14 33.19 5.21
C SER A 24 -27.25 31.71 5.57
N ASN A 25 -28.30 31.02 5.13
CA ASN A 25 -28.46 29.59 5.34
C ASN A 25 -27.37 28.79 4.60
N PHE A 26 -27.07 29.14 3.34
CA PHE A 26 -25.97 28.49 2.61
C PHE A 26 -24.61 28.71 3.28
N LYS A 27 -24.32 29.93 3.76
CA LYS A 27 -23.08 30.22 4.51
C LYS A 27 -22.99 29.41 5.80
N SER A 28 -24.06 29.34 6.58
CA SER A 28 -24.12 28.54 7.81
C SER A 28 -23.86 27.06 7.54
N GLN A 29 -24.48 26.49 6.49
CA GLN A 29 -24.25 25.10 6.10
C GLN A 29 -22.83 24.84 5.63
N LYS A 30 -22.24 25.76 4.84
CA LYS A 30 -20.82 25.67 4.46
C LYS A 30 -19.92 25.61 5.70
N ASN A 31 -20.14 26.49 6.67
CA ASN A 31 -19.36 26.52 7.92
C ASN A 31 -19.50 25.21 8.71
N LYS A 32 -20.73 24.69 8.84
CA LYS A 32 -20.99 23.40 9.50
C LYS A 32 -20.25 22.23 8.84
N TRP A 33 -20.22 22.20 7.50
CA TRP A 33 -19.49 21.16 6.77
C TRP A 33 -17.98 21.31 6.88
N MET A 34 -17.44 22.53 6.90
CA MET A 34 -16.02 22.76 7.16
C MET A 34 -15.63 22.30 8.57
N GLU A 35 -16.47 22.55 9.57
CA GLU A 35 -16.25 22.07 10.93
C GLU A 35 -16.30 20.54 11.00
N THR A 36 -17.28 19.91 10.34
CA THR A 36 -17.40 18.45 10.26
C THR A 36 -16.18 17.82 9.59
N LEU A 37 -15.70 18.40 8.49
CA LEU A 37 -14.49 17.96 7.81
C LEU A 37 -13.25 18.08 8.71
N ASN A 38 -13.12 19.18 9.45
CA ASN A 38 -11.99 19.39 10.36
C ASN A 38 -12.01 18.38 11.52
N GLN A 39 -13.19 18.15 12.11
CA GLN A 39 -13.37 17.13 13.15
C GLN A 39 -13.06 15.73 12.63
N TRP A 40 -13.52 15.39 11.42
CA TRP A 40 -13.23 14.12 10.77
C TRP A 40 -11.73 13.93 10.53
N ASN A 41 -11.06 14.92 9.92
CA ASN A 41 -9.62 14.86 9.69
C ASN A 41 -8.83 14.68 11.00
N LYS A 42 -9.24 15.39 12.06
CA LYS A 42 -8.62 15.24 13.37
C LYS A 42 -8.80 13.83 13.92
N ALA A 43 -10.02 13.30 13.90
CA ALA A 43 -10.33 11.97 14.39
C ALA A 43 -9.62 10.86 13.59
N CYS A 44 -9.51 11.01 12.26
CA CYS A 44 -8.74 10.11 11.40
C CYS A 44 -7.24 10.08 11.76
N ILE A 45 -6.65 11.23 12.08
CA ILE A 45 -5.26 11.32 12.51
C ILE A 45 -5.08 10.69 13.89
N GLU A 46 -5.98 10.99 14.84
CA GLU A 46 -5.97 10.39 16.18
C GLU A 46 -6.10 8.86 16.11
N LEU A 47 -7.00 8.35 15.28
CA LEU A 47 -7.17 6.92 15.02
C LEU A 47 -5.89 6.27 14.51
N ARG A 48 -5.18 6.89 13.56
CA ARG A 48 -3.89 6.36 13.04
C ARG A 48 -2.77 6.43 14.06
N HIS A 49 -2.81 7.39 14.99
CA HIS A 49 -1.87 7.45 16.10
C HIS A 49 -2.15 6.34 17.13
N GLU A 50 -3.41 6.03 17.38
CA GLU A 50 -3.84 4.93 18.25
C GLU A 50 -3.56 3.55 17.63
N TYR A 51 -3.82 3.41 16.33
CA TYR A 51 -3.60 2.18 15.55
C TYR A 51 -2.70 2.44 14.33
N PRO A 52 -1.37 2.43 14.49
CA PRO A 52 -0.43 2.71 13.40
C PRO A 52 -0.56 1.79 12.19
N CYS A 53 -1.06 0.56 12.34
CA CYS A 53 -1.33 -0.35 11.22
C CYS A 53 -2.32 0.24 10.19
N LEU A 54 -3.20 1.16 10.60
CA LEU A 54 -4.17 1.82 9.71
C LEU A 54 -3.52 2.84 8.76
N THR A 55 -2.26 3.18 8.94
CA THR A 55 -1.50 4.03 8.00
C THR A 55 -1.14 3.31 6.69
N TYR A 56 -1.45 2.01 6.57
CA TYR A 56 -1.28 1.23 5.34
C TYR A 56 -2.47 1.35 4.37
N PHE A 57 -3.50 2.07 4.78
CA PHE A 57 -4.77 2.20 4.06
C PHE A 57 -5.26 3.65 4.08
N THR A 58 -5.82 4.10 2.96
CA THR A 58 -6.63 5.31 2.90
C THR A 58 -7.95 5.11 3.66
N MET A 59 -8.60 6.19 4.11
CA MET A 59 -9.87 6.07 4.83
C MET A 59 -10.97 5.43 3.97
N ASN A 60 -10.97 5.66 2.66
CA ASN A 60 -11.88 4.95 1.74
C ASN A 60 -11.61 3.44 1.70
N GLU A 61 -10.34 3.02 1.69
CA GLU A 61 -10.00 1.60 1.79
C GLU A 61 -10.41 1.01 3.13
N ILE A 62 -10.18 1.71 4.25
CA ILE A 62 -10.60 1.27 5.59
C ILE A 62 -12.12 1.07 5.64
N GLN A 63 -12.89 2.04 5.15
CA GLN A 63 -14.35 1.94 5.06
C GLN A 63 -14.80 0.77 4.17
N ARG A 64 -14.09 0.55 3.07
CA ARG A 64 -14.37 -0.57 2.16
C ARG A 64 -14.07 -1.92 2.84
N LEU A 65 -12.98 -2.01 3.59
CA LEU A 65 -12.61 -3.21 4.34
C LEU A 65 -13.64 -3.55 5.43
N VAL A 66 -14.18 -2.54 6.13
CA VAL A 66 -15.29 -2.75 7.06
C VAL A 66 -16.49 -3.38 6.34
N GLN A 67 -16.90 -2.81 5.19
CA GLN A 67 -18.01 -3.37 4.39
C GLN A 67 -17.73 -4.78 3.89
N ASP A 68 -16.50 -5.05 3.44
CA ASP A 68 -16.10 -6.36 2.94
C ASP A 68 -16.05 -7.41 4.08
N LEU A 69 -15.63 -7.02 5.30
CA LEU A 69 -15.69 -7.89 6.47
C LEU A 69 -17.14 -8.21 6.85
N ASP A 70 -18.00 -7.20 6.96
CA ASP A 70 -19.44 -7.37 7.24
C ASP A 70 -20.10 -8.28 6.20
N TYR A 71 -19.75 -8.09 4.93
CA TYR A 71 -20.21 -8.95 3.84
C TYR A 71 -19.77 -10.40 4.04
N ILE A 72 -18.51 -10.66 4.40
CA ILE A 72 -18.01 -12.03 4.62
C ILE A 72 -18.71 -12.69 5.80
N VAL A 73 -18.77 -12.02 6.96
CA VAL A 73 -19.34 -12.61 8.19
C VAL A 73 -20.86 -12.81 8.11
N ALA A 74 -21.54 -12.15 7.18
CA ALA A 74 -22.96 -12.40 6.88
C ALA A 74 -23.20 -13.72 6.14
N HIS A 75 -22.15 -14.35 5.59
CA HIS A 75 -22.23 -15.66 4.93
C HIS A 75 -21.84 -16.81 5.86
N GLU A 76 -22.22 -18.04 5.49
CA GLU A 76 -21.85 -19.24 6.24
C GLU A 76 -20.33 -19.42 6.32
N ILE A 77 -19.85 -19.92 7.47
CA ILE A 77 -18.41 -20.08 7.80
C ILE A 77 -17.65 -20.85 6.72
N GLN A 78 -18.27 -21.83 6.08
CA GLN A 78 -17.65 -22.63 5.01
C GLN A 78 -17.21 -21.80 3.79
N TYR A 79 -17.75 -20.59 3.61
CA TYR A 79 -17.41 -19.68 2.50
C TYR A 79 -16.44 -18.57 2.89
N TRP A 80 -16.13 -18.42 4.17
CA TRP A 80 -15.28 -17.34 4.67
C TRP A 80 -13.92 -17.32 4.00
N ASP A 81 -13.31 -18.49 3.87
CA ASP A 81 -12.01 -18.66 3.25
C ASP A 81 -11.92 -18.12 1.82
N ILE A 82 -12.89 -18.47 0.98
CA ILE A 82 -12.88 -18.11 -0.44
C ILE A 82 -13.26 -16.65 -0.70
N LEU A 83 -14.08 -16.08 0.19
CA LEU A 83 -14.39 -14.66 0.14
C LEU A 83 -13.21 -13.83 0.67
N ALA A 84 -12.63 -14.23 1.79
CA ALA A 84 -11.50 -13.55 2.40
C ALA A 84 -10.28 -13.52 1.49
N SER A 85 -9.98 -14.62 0.78
CA SER A 85 -8.87 -14.68 -0.19
C SER A 85 -8.96 -13.59 -1.27
N LYS A 86 -10.18 -13.16 -1.62
CA LYS A 86 -10.42 -12.09 -2.59
C LYS A 86 -10.43 -10.70 -1.96
N TYR A 87 -11.22 -10.52 -0.90
CA TYR A 87 -11.57 -9.17 -0.44
C TYR A 87 -10.67 -8.65 0.67
N ILE A 88 -10.08 -9.52 1.51
CA ILE A 88 -9.39 -9.08 2.73
C ILE A 88 -7.91 -9.49 2.74
N VAL A 89 -7.58 -10.72 2.33
CA VAL A 89 -6.20 -11.22 2.33
C VAL A 89 -5.23 -10.31 1.55
N PRO A 90 -5.54 -9.82 0.33
CA PRO A 90 -4.63 -8.92 -0.38
C PRO A 90 -4.31 -7.62 0.37
N PHE A 91 -5.22 -7.16 1.24
CA PHE A 91 -5.02 -5.98 2.07
C PHE A 91 -4.24 -6.31 3.34
N LEU A 92 -4.55 -7.44 3.99
CA LEU A 92 -3.76 -7.95 5.13
C LEU A 92 -2.32 -8.24 4.74
N GLN A 93 -2.06 -8.63 3.49
CA GLN A 93 -0.70 -8.83 2.97
C GLN A 93 0.14 -7.56 2.92
N ARG A 94 -0.48 -6.37 2.99
CA ARG A 94 0.26 -5.10 3.18
C ARG A 94 0.83 -4.99 4.60
N LEU A 95 0.23 -5.67 5.58
CA LEU A 95 0.68 -5.72 6.98
C LEU A 95 1.64 -6.89 7.24
N ASP A 96 1.39 -8.05 6.61
CA ASP A 96 2.25 -9.23 6.62
C ASP A 96 2.21 -9.94 5.26
N TYR A 97 3.28 -9.85 4.46
CA TYR A 97 3.29 -10.40 3.10
C TYR A 97 3.19 -11.93 3.07
N GLN A 98 3.41 -12.61 4.20
CA GLN A 98 3.32 -14.06 4.31
C GLN A 98 1.91 -14.53 4.68
N LEU A 99 1.00 -13.61 5.02
CA LEU A 99 -0.34 -13.96 5.46
C LEU A 99 -1.15 -14.58 4.33
N GLN A 100 -1.66 -15.79 4.60
CA GLN A 100 -2.55 -16.54 3.70
C GLN A 100 -3.90 -16.87 4.35
N ASP A 101 -3.99 -16.78 5.68
CA ASP A 101 -5.18 -17.12 6.44
C ASP A 101 -5.71 -15.89 7.19
N ALA A 102 -6.99 -15.59 6.97
CA ALA A 102 -7.72 -14.50 7.62
C ALA A 102 -8.74 -15.00 8.65
N SER A 103 -8.75 -16.30 8.96
CA SER A 103 -9.72 -16.93 9.88
C SER A 103 -9.78 -16.23 11.22
N GLN A 104 -8.64 -15.91 11.83
CA GLN A 104 -8.59 -15.19 13.11
C GLN A 104 -9.23 -13.80 13.01
N VAL A 105 -8.92 -13.05 11.95
CA VAL A 105 -9.49 -11.72 11.70
C VAL A 105 -11.02 -11.80 11.61
N LEU A 106 -11.55 -12.79 10.88
CA LEU A 106 -12.99 -12.98 10.73
C LEU A 106 -13.68 -13.43 12.01
N HIS A 107 -13.07 -14.33 12.79
CA HIS A 107 -13.61 -14.76 14.08
C HIS A 107 -13.61 -13.65 15.14
N GLU A 108 -12.66 -12.72 15.07
CA GLU A 108 -12.61 -11.56 15.94
C GLU A 108 -13.56 -10.45 15.50
N TRP A 109 -13.88 -10.35 14.20
CA TRP A 109 -14.83 -9.38 13.68
C TRP A 109 -16.25 -9.70 14.14
N LYS A 110 -16.68 -9.06 15.23
CA LYS A 110 -17.98 -9.32 15.89
C LYS A 110 -18.98 -8.17 15.75
N ASP A 111 -18.56 -7.04 15.20
CA ASP A 111 -19.29 -5.78 15.33
C ASP A 111 -20.03 -5.38 14.04
N GLN A 112 -20.97 -6.22 13.62
CA GLN A 112 -21.80 -6.01 12.41
C GLN A 112 -22.70 -4.76 12.47
N ASN A 113 -22.72 -4.03 13.59
CA ASN A 113 -23.66 -2.93 13.84
C ASN A 113 -23.00 -1.63 14.33
N SER A 114 -21.67 -1.54 14.41
CA SER A 114 -21.04 -0.27 14.78
C SER A 114 -20.85 0.65 13.59
N GLU A 115 -21.64 1.72 13.56
CA GLU A 115 -21.50 2.76 12.54
C GLU A 115 -20.38 3.76 12.90
N GLY A 116 -19.77 4.32 11.87
CA GLY A 116 -18.86 5.46 11.99
C GLY A 116 -17.51 5.08 12.59
N MET A 117 -17.02 5.86 13.56
CA MET A 117 -15.64 5.75 14.05
C MET A 117 -15.38 4.44 14.82
N ARG A 118 -16.41 3.84 15.42
CA ARG A 118 -16.25 2.63 16.24
C ARG A 118 -15.81 1.42 15.43
N SER A 119 -16.40 1.20 14.25
CA SER A 119 -15.97 0.11 13.36
C SER A 119 -14.54 0.32 12.86
N LEU A 120 -14.11 1.57 12.65
CA LEU A 120 -12.72 1.86 12.28
C LEU A 120 -11.74 1.58 13.44
N GLN A 121 -12.14 1.87 14.69
CA GLN A 121 -11.37 1.52 15.88
C GLN A 121 -11.26 0.00 16.05
N GLU A 122 -12.35 -0.73 15.87
CA GLU A 122 -12.36 -2.18 15.96
C GLU A 122 -11.51 -2.84 14.86
N LEU A 123 -11.59 -2.32 13.62
CA LEU A 123 -10.70 -2.74 12.54
C LEU A 123 -9.24 -2.49 12.93
N GLY A 124 -8.94 -1.29 13.44
CA GLY A 124 -7.62 -0.92 13.95
C GLY A 124 -7.10 -1.89 15.02
N ARG A 125 -7.94 -2.24 15.99
CA ARG A 125 -7.61 -3.22 17.05
C ARG A 125 -7.25 -4.59 16.47
N ILE A 126 -8.07 -5.13 15.57
CA ILE A 126 -7.87 -6.46 14.99
C ILE A 126 -6.63 -6.47 14.08
N PHE A 127 -6.51 -5.48 13.18
CA PHE A 127 -5.39 -5.39 12.26
C PHE A 127 -4.07 -5.10 12.96
N SER A 128 -4.09 -4.47 14.14
CA SER A 128 -2.89 -4.29 14.95
C SER A 128 -2.30 -5.62 15.39
N GLN A 129 -3.11 -6.66 15.65
CA GLN A 129 -2.58 -7.97 16.00
C GLN A 129 -1.83 -8.62 14.82
N VAL A 130 -2.42 -8.55 13.62
CA VAL A 130 -1.78 -9.02 12.38
C VAL A 130 -0.45 -8.29 12.17
N TRP A 131 -0.47 -6.97 12.30
CA TRP A 131 0.71 -6.14 12.09
C TRP A 131 1.81 -6.40 13.13
N MET A 132 1.46 -6.58 14.41
CA MET A 132 2.43 -6.87 15.48
C MET A 132 2.97 -8.30 15.42
N GLY A 133 2.21 -9.26 14.87
CA GLY A 133 2.67 -10.63 14.62
C GLY A 133 3.53 -10.78 13.36
N SER A 134 3.59 -9.74 12.54
CA SER A 134 4.28 -9.73 11.25
C SER A 134 5.79 -9.86 11.41
N LYS A 135 6.39 -10.77 10.63
CA LYS A 135 7.86 -10.92 10.54
C LYS A 135 8.47 -10.04 9.45
N ASN A 136 7.68 -9.08 8.96
CA ASN A 136 8.15 -8.09 8.00
C ASN A 136 9.40 -7.41 8.57
N ASN A 137 10.51 -7.54 7.85
CA ASN A 137 11.81 -6.94 8.18
C ASN A 137 12.66 -7.66 9.26
N GLU A 138 12.25 -8.80 9.81
CA GLU A 138 13.10 -9.60 10.73
C GLU A 138 14.33 -10.22 10.05
N LYS A 139 14.22 -10.58 8.77
CA LYS A 139 15.25 -11.35 8.03
C LYS A 139 16.32 -10.50 7.35
N ALA A 140 16.31 -9.19 7.54
CA ALA A 140 17.27 -8.32 6.87
C ALA A 140 18.63 -8.39 7.58
N LEU A 141 19.70 -8.74 6.84
CA LEU A 141 21.06 -8.74 7.39
C LEU A 141 21.37 -7.41 8.10
N ASN A 142 21.97 -7.52 9.28
CA ASN A 142 22.50 -6.40 10.09
C ASN A 142 23.71 -5.76 9.39
N SER A 143 23.52 -5.15 8.22
CA SER A 143 24.56 -4.34 7.57
C SER A 143 24.49 -2.90 8.08
N PHE A 144 24.77 -2.72 9.38
CA PHE A 144 24.95 -1.38 9.97
C PHE A 144 26.05 -0.56 9.29
N SER A 145 26.92 -1.18 8.50
CA SER A 145 28.03 -0.56 7.78
C SER A 145 27.62 0.31 6.57
N ILE A 146 26.41 0.18 6.02
CA ILE A 146 25.97 0.97 4.84
C ILE A 146 24.99 2.10 5.20
N LEU A 147 24.51 2.13 6.46
CA LEU A 147 23.78 3.26 7.05
C LEU A 147 24.64 4.53 7.23
N SER A 148 25.92 4.52 6.83
CA SER A 148 26.81 5.69 6.93
C SER A 148 26.37 6.88 6.06
N SER A 149 25.43 6.68 5.14
CA SER A 149 25.08 7.66 4.11
C SER A 149 23.72 8.32 4.31
N LEU A 150 22.63 7.58 4.55
CA LEU A 150 21.32 8.14 4.85
C LEU A 150 21.25 8.61 6.30
N LYS A 151 20.74 9.83 6.53
CA LYS A 151 20.60 10.36 7.89
C LYS A 151 19.22 10.01 8.44
N ALA A 152 19.20 9.25 9.53
CA ALA A 152 17.98 8.96 10.27
C ALA A 152 17.41 10.22 10.94
N GLY A 153 16.09 10.22 11.16
CA GLY A 153 15.38 11.29 11.84
C GLY A 153 15.18 12.58 11.03
N ARG A 154 15.56 12.58 9.75
CA ARG A 154 15.28 13.64 8.80
C ARG A 154 14.92 13.06 7.42
N PRO A 155 14.17 13.79 6.56
CA PRO A 155 14.04 13.41 5.16
C PRO A 155 15.40 13.43 4.45
N ASN A 156 15.58 12.56 3.47
CA ASN A 156 16.76 12.53 2.61
C ASN A 156 16.31 12.79 1.17
N LEU A 157 16.70 13.91 0.58
CA LEU A 157 16.38 14.23 -0.81
C LEU A 157 17.41 13.58 -1.73
N VAL A 158 16.95 12.82 -2.71
CA VAL A 158 17.78 12.14 -3.71
C VAL A 158 17.37 12.68 -5.08
N ILE A 159 18.31 13.33 -5.76
CA ILE A 159 18.09 13.81 -7.13
C ILE A 159 18.60 12.74 -8.11
N ALA A 160 17.67 11.96 -8.65
CA ALA A 160 17.94 10.94 -9.64
C ALA A 160 18.20 11.55 -11.03
N LYS A 161 19.18 11.00 -11.75
CA LYS A 161 19.38 11.33 -13.17
C LYS A 161 18.19 10.80 -13.99
N GLN A 162 17.79 11.55 -15.02
CA GLN A 162 16.58 11.28 -15.81
C GLN A 162 16.52 9.87 -16.44
N GLU A 163 17.67 9.26 -16.72
CA GLU A 163 17.78 7.94 -17.34
C GLU A 163 17.65 6.78 -16.33
N ASN A 164 17.81 7.03 -15.02
CA ASN A 164 17.90 5.98 -13.98
C ASN A 164 16.88 6.13 -12.85
N LYS A 165 15.72 6.73 -13.15
CA LYS A 165 14.71 7.16 -12.17
C LYS A 165 14.32 6.09 -11.13
N LEU A 166 13.99 4.89 -11.58
CA LEU A 166 13.59 3.78 -10.70
C LEU A 166 14.80 3.07 -10.09
N PHE A 167 15.89 2.97 -10.84
CA PHE A 167 17.13 2.34 -10.39
C PHE A 167 17.74 3.07 -9.20
N SER A 168 17.66 4.40 -9.12
CA SER A 168 18.11 5.15 -7.96
C SER A 168 17.39 4.73 -6.66
N MET A 169 16.09 4.43 -6.74
CA MET A 169 15.35 3.91 -5.58
C MET A 169 15.81 2.47 -5.26
N LEU A 170 15.94 1.60 -6.26
CA LEU A 170 16.38 0.21 -6.05
C LEU A 170 17.78 0.13 -5.44
N SER A 171 18.74 0.92 -5.94
CA SER A 171 20.08 1.02 -5.38
C SER A 171 20.07 1.51 -3.93
N LEU A 172 19.10 2.37 -3.56
CA LEU A 172 18.95 2.83 -2.18
C LEU A 172 18.58 1.66 -1.25
N TYR A 173 17.60 0.85 -1.65
CA TYR A 173 17.18 -0.34 -0.90
C TYR A 173 18.27 -1.41 -0.83
N GLU A 174 18.97 -1.65 -1.95
CA GLU A 174 20.11 -2.56 -2.00
C GLU A 174 21.21 -2.11 -1.04
N SER A 175 21.54 -0.81 -1.00
CA SER A 175 22.55 -0.27 -0.10
C SER A 175 22.24 -0.59 1.36
N ILE A 176 20.97 -0.49 1.77
CA ILE A 176 20.58 -0.80 3.15
C ILE A 176 20.23 -2.27 3.36
N GLY A 177 20.39 -3.14 2.35
CA GLY A 177 20.05 -4.55 2.44
C GLY A 177 18.58 -4.80 2.75
N LEU A 178 17.68 -4.04 2.12
CA LEU A 178 16.23 -4.22 2.18
C LEU A 178 15.67 -4.50 0.78
N ILE A 179 14.54 -5.21 0.73
CA ILE A 179 13.76 -5.38 -0.49
C ILE A 179 12.61 -4.37 -0.44
N PRO A 180 12.45 -3.49 -1.44
CA PRO A 180 11.33 -2.56 -1.48
C PRO A 180 10.03 -3.33 -1.61
N ARG A 181 9.00 -2.88 -0.89
CA ARG A 181 7.64 -3.41 -0.97
C ARG A 181 6.66 -2.26 -1.17
N ALA A 182 5.44 -2.58 -1.61
CA ALA A 182 4.44 -1.58 -1.97
C ALA A 182 4.08 -0.63 -0.81
N GLU A 183 4.21 -1.08 0.43
CA GLU A 183 4.00 -0.25 1.61
C GLU A 183 5.14 0.73 1.91
N HIS A 184 6.34 0.44 1.40
CA HIS A 184 7.52 1.24 1.67
C HIS A 184 7.76 2.30 0.59
N VAL A 185 7.25 2.08 -0.63
CA VAL A 185 7.49 2.96 -1.78
C VAL A 185 6.17 3.49 -2.32
N LEU A 186 5.99 4.80 -2.30
CA LEU A 186 4.90 5.46 -3.02
C LEU A 186 5.45 6.06 -4.32
N LEU A 187 5.06 5.47 -5.45
CA LEU A 187 5.29 6.05 -6.76
C LEU A 187 4.21 7.10 -7.03
N CYS A 188 4.60 8.37 -7.06
CA CYS A 188 3.69 9.46 -7.36
C CYS A 188 3.25 9.41 -8.83
N LYS A 189 1.94 9.56 -9.02
CA LYS A 189 1.27 9.77 -10.31
C LYS A 189 0.32 10.95 -10.18
N GLU A 190 -0.26 11.37 -11.30
CA GLU A 190 -1.18 12.50 -11.32
C GLU A 190 -2.40 12.28 -10.41
N THR A 191 -2.85 11.03 -10.26
CA THR A 191 -3.98 10.67 -9.41
C THR A 191 -3.59 10.38 -7.96
N THR A 192 -2.31 10.50 -7.58
CA THR A 192 -1.89 10.29 -6.19
C THR A 192 -2.45 11.41 -5.32
N THR A 193 -3.06 11.02 -4.21
CA THR A 193 -3.76 11.90 -3.28
C THR A 193 -2.85 12.40 -2.16
N GLU A 194 -3.26 13.51 -1.53
CA GLU A 194 -2.64 14.01 -0.30
C GLU A 194 -2.62 12.96 0.82
N GLU A 195 -3.69 12.17 0.94
CA GLU A 195 -3.85 11.15 1.99
C GLU A 195 -2.85 10.00 1.83
N GLU A 196 -2.61 9.50 0.61
CA GLU A 196 -1.62 8.44 0.37
C GLU A 196 -0.21 8.87 0.82
N VAL A 197 0.15 10.14 0.57
CA VAL A 197 1.43 10.71 1.01
C VAL A 197 1.46 10.86 2.53
N GLU A 198 0.39 11.36 3.14
CA GLU A 198 0.27 11.47 4.61
C GLU A 198 0.38 10.09 5.28
N CYS A 199 -0.26 9.06 4.72
CA CYS A 199 -0.14 7.67 5.16
C CYS A 199 1.30 7.16 5.10
N LEU A 200 2.02 7.39 4.00
CA LEU A 200 3.44 7.03 3.89
C LEU A 200 4.30 7.72 4.97
N MET A 201 4.09 9.01 5.20
CA MET A 201 4.82 9.77 6.22
C MET A 201 4.51 9.27 7.63
N LEU A 202 3.24 9.03 7.94
CA LEU A 202 2.82 8.49 9.24
C LEU A 202 3.35 7.08 9.47
N ARG A 203 3.40 6.22 8.44
CA ARG A 203 4.06 4.90 8.53
C ARG A 203 5.50 5.04 9.01
N ALA A 204 6.29 5.91 8.37
CA ALA A 204 7.68 6.14 8.75
C ALA A 204 7.83 6.66 10.18
N LEU A 205 6.95 7.57 10.59
CA LEU A 205 7.03 8.23 11.90
C LEU A 205 6.54 7.35 13.06
N LEU A 206 5.48 6.56 12.85
CA LEU A 206 4.83 5.79 13.91
C LEU A 206 5.42 4.38 14.08
N TYR A 207 6.05 3.83 13.03
CA TYR A 207 6.65 2.49 13.08
C TYR A 207 7.59 2.31 14.28
N VAL A 208 8.52 3.26 14.47
CA VAL A 208 9.52 3.22 15.54
C VAL A 208 8.86 3.22 16.91
N SER A 209 7.84 4.05 17.11
CA SER A 209 7.16 4.15 18.41
C SER A 209 6.34 2.92 18.76
N ALA A 210 5.79 2.23 17.76
CA ALA A 210 4.91 1.08 17.98
C ALA A 210 5.68 -0.23 18.23
N MET A 211 6.86 -0.38 17.62
CA MET A 211 7.63 -1.64 17.68
C MET A 211 8.60 -1.74 18.86
N GLY A 212 8.46 -0.91 19.91
CA GLY A 212 9.08 -1.13 21.22
C GLY A 212 10.61 -0.94 21.34
N GLY A 213 11.34 -0.70 20.25
CA GLY A 213 12.72 -0.18 20.27
C GLY A 213 13.89 -1.19 20.13
N ILE A 214 14.99 -0.63 19.60
CA ILE A 214 16.40 -1.07 19.46
C ILE A 214 16.72 -2.28 18.55
N ASN A 215 15.91 -3.34 18.49
CA ASN A 215 16.29 -4.55 17.74
C ASN A 215 15.57 -4.78 16.40
N VAL A 216 14.63 -3.92 16.01
CA VAL A 216 13.95 -4.01 14.70
C VAL A 216 14.61 -3.03 13.72
N LYS A 217 15.10 -3.54 12.59
CA LYS A 217 15.69 -2.71 11.52
C LYS A 217 14.64 -1.72 11.02
N THR A 218 14.94 -0.43 11.12
CA THR A 218 14.04 0.62 10.62
C THR A 218 13.84 0.45 9.10
N PRO A 219 12.60 0.26 8.62
CA PRO A 219 12.31 0.26 7.20
C PRO A 219 12.56 1.66 6.61
N LEU A 220 13.08 1.68 5.39
CA LEU A 220 13.14 2.89 4.58
C LEU A 220 11.80 3.11 3.91
N TYR A 221 11.25 4.32 4.00
CA TYR A 221 10.09 4.74 3.24
C TYR A 221 10.51 5.76 2.17
N CYS A 222 9.98 5.60 0.94
CA CYS A 222 10.35 6.43 -0.21
C CYS A 222 9.12 7.05 -0.87
N LEU A 223 9.14 8.37 -1.01
CA LEU A 223 8.27 9.10 -1.94
C LEU A 223 9.02 9.30 -3.25
N VAL A 224 8.50 8.77 -4.35
CA VAL A 224 9.19 8.74 -5.64
C VAL A 224 8.44 9.59 -6.66
N TRP A 225 9.15 10.50 -7.32
CA TRP A 225 8.67 11.44 -8.35
C TRP A 225 7.58 12.41 -7.89
N PRO A 226 7.76 13.17 -6.79
CA PRO A 226 6.78 14.17 -6.35
C PRO A 226 6.34 15.17 -7.45
N GLU A 227 7.18 15.43 -8.44
CA GLU A 227 6.92 16.20 -9.65
C GLU A 227 5.81 15.62 -10.55
N LYS A 228 5.39 14.36 -10.34
CA LYS A 228 4.22 13.76 -11.00
C LYS A 228 2.90 14.07 -10.30
N LEU A 229 2.93 14.67 -9.12
CA LEU A 229 1.72 15.11 -8.43
C LEU A 229 1.14 16.36 -9.12
N GLN A 230 -0.18 16.48 -9.09
CA GLN A 230 -0.82 17.75 -9.45
C GLN A 230 -0.28 18.89 -8.57
N THR A 231 -0.09 20.08 -9.14
CA THR A 231 0.49 21.25 -8.42
C THR A 231 -0.22 21.52 -7.09
N ARG A 232 -1.56 21.51 -7.08
CA ARG A 232 -2.38 21.69 -5.87
C ARG A 232 -2.12 20.63 -4.79
N ILE A 233 -1.77 19.40 -5.18
CA ILE A 233 -1.44 18.31 -4.25
C ILE A 233 0.00 18.45 -3.78
N LEU A 234 0.93 18.80 -4.67
CA LEU A 234 2.33 19.05 -4.32
C LEU A 234 2.46 20.15 -3.26
N GLU A 235 1.72 21.25 -3.38
CA GLU A 235 1.66 22.32 -2.36
C GLU A 235 1.21 21.81 -1.00
N LYS A 236 0.17 20.98 -0.97
CA LYS A 236 -0.31 20.35 0.27
C LYS A 236 0.73 19.40 0.84
N VAL A 237 1.39 18.61 0.01
CA VAL A 237 2.49 17.72 0.42
C VAL A 237 3.62 18.51 1.05
N VAL A 238 4.03 19.65 0.48
CA VAL A 238 5.03 20.54 1.12
C VAL A 238 4.59 20.96 2.52
N ASN A 239 3.29 21.27 2.70
CA ASN A 239 2.74 21.61 4.02
C ASN A 239 2.72 20.41 4.98
N LEU A 240 2.46 19.19 4.49
CA LEU A 240 2.58 17.97 5.29
C LEU A 240 4.01 17.78 5.78
N PHE A 241 5.03 17.97 4.92
CA PHE A 241 6.44 17.88 5.33
C PHE A 241 6.77 18.88 6.44
N LYS A 242 6.33 20.14 6.31
CA LYS A 242 6.48 21.15 7.36
C LYS A 242 5.87 20.68 8.69
N LYS A 243 4.61 20.23 8.64
CA LYS A 243 3.85 19.77 9.81
C LYS A 243 4.47 18.55 10.49
N TYR A 244 4.87 17.53 9.72
CA TYR A 244 5.26 16.23 10.29
C TYR A 244 6.75 16.09 10.57
N PHE A 245 7.63 16.66 9.75
CA PHE A 245 9.08 16.48 9.90
C PHE A 245 9.80 17.69 10.50
N PHE A 246 9.25 18.91 10.37
CA PHE A 246 9.96 20.14 10.75
C PHE A 246 9.32 20.91 11.91
N GLU A 247 8.11 20.53 12.35
CA GLU A 247 7.47 21.21 13.48
C GLU A 247 8.17 20.83 14.81
N PRO A 248 8.67 21.81 15.60
CA PRO A 248 9.52 21.56 16.77
C PRO A 248 8.88 20.70 17.87
N SER A 249 7.55 20.66 17.94
CA SER A 249 6.79 19.90 18.93
C SER A 249 6.90 18.37 18.74
N ARG A 250 7.34 17.90 17.56
CA ARG A 250 7.40 16.47 17.20
C ARG A 250 8.82 15.90 17.07
N SER A 251 9.85 16.74 17.12
CA SER A 251 11.26 16.39 16.83
C SER A 251 11.91 15.45 17.86
N GLN A 252 11.36 15.33 19.09
CA GLN A 252 11.91 14.43 20.11
C GLN A 252 11.51 12.96 19.92
N ARG A 253 10.39 12.66 19.25
CA ARG A 253 9.89 11.27 19.07
C ARG A 253 10.35 10.60 17.78
N ALA A 254 11.00 11.35 16.88
CA ALA A 254 11.22 10.97 15.48
C ALA A 254 12.69 10.67 15.13
N GLN A 255 13.57 10.42 16.10
CA GLN A 255 15.02 10.37 15.84
C GLN A 255 15.50 9.16 15.01
N LEU A 256 14.63 8.16 14.75
CA LEU A 256 15.05 6.88 14.16
C LEU A 256 14.33 6.49 12.86
N TYR A 257 13.49 7.34 12.28
CA TYR A 257 12.86 7.01 10.99
C TYR A 257 13.85 7.14 9.83
N LEU A 258 13.63 6.37 8.77
CA LEU A 258 14.32 6.50 7.48
C LEU A 258 13.30 6.86 6.41
N PHE A 259 13.42 8.08 5.88
CA PHE A 259 12.55 8.58 4.84
C PHE A 259 13.37 9.22 3.73
N ALA A 260 13.08 8.87 2.48
CA ALA A 260 13.71 9.45 1.30
C ALA A 260 12.67 10.02 0.33
N VAL A 261 13.06 11.10 -0.35
CA VAL A 261 12.33 11.67 -1.47
C VAL A 261 13.21 11.52 -2.70
N VAL A 262 12.79 10.68 -3.65
CA VAL A 262 13.51 10.46 -4.91
C VAL A 262 12.84 11.29 -5.99
N SER A 263 13.50 12.35 -6.43
CA SER A 263 13.00 13.28 -7.45
C SER A 263 13.94 13.28 -8.66
N PHE A 264 13.43 13.51 -9.87
CA PHE A 264 14.27 13.85 -11.03
C PHE A 264 14.26 15.34 -11.38
N ASP A 265 13.50 16.15 -10.63
CA ASP A 265 13.36 17.59 -10.82
C ASP A 265 13.86 18.33 -9.55
N ARG A 266 14.96 19.07 -9.67
CA ARG A 266 15.50 19.87 -8.54
C ARG A 266 14.62 21.06 -8.19
N ASP A 267 13.83 21.54 -9.14
CA ASP A 267 13.14 22.82 -9.06
C ASP A 267 11.66 22.68 -8.67
N ASN A 268 11.14 21.45 -8.60
CA ASN A 268 9.80 21.23 -8.04
C ASN A 268 9.73 21.71 -6.57
N ALA A 269 8.55 22.15 -6.15
CA ALA A 269 8.36 22.81 -4.86
C ALA A 269 8.84 21.98 -3.66
N LEU A 270 8.68 20.64 -3.69
CA LEU A 270 9.13 19.77 -2.60
C LEU A 270 10.66 19.59 -2.62
N SER A 271 11.26 19.36 -3.78
CA SER A 271 12.72 19.24 -3.89
C SER A 271 13.42 20.54 -3.52
N TYR A 272 12.91 21.68 -3.97
CA TYR A 272 13.42 22.98 -3.57
C TYR A 272 13.35 23.19 -2.05
N PHE A 273 12.23 22.82 -1.43
CA PHE A 273 12.05 22.88 0.02
C PHE A 273 13.02 21.96 0.77
N LEU A 274 13.37 20.81 0.21
CA LEU A 274 14.25 19.80 0.81
C LEU A 274 15.73 19.92 0.41
N ARG A 275 16.15 20.97 -0.29
CA ARG A 275 17.52 21.11 -0.84
C ARG A 275 18.63 20.98 0.21
N GLU A 276 18.40 21.44 1.44
CA GLU A 276 19.38 21.35 2.54
C GLU A 276 19.54 19.91 3.07
N PHE A 277 18.63 19.02 2.66
CA PHE A 277 18.61 17.60 2.99
C PHE A 277 19.00 16.73 1.78
N GLU A 278 19.56 17.34 0.72
CA GLU A 278 20.07 16.62 -0.43
C GLU A 278 21.19 15.64 -0.01
N TRP A 279 21.11 14.44 -0.58
CA TRP A 279 22.01 13.33 -0.32
C TRP A 279 22.78 12.96 -1.59
N ASN A 280 24.10 13.19 -1.55
CA ASN A 280 25.00 13.09 -2.70
C ASN A 280 25.84 11.80 -2.73
N ALA A 281 25.32 10.65 -2.30
CA ALA A 281 26.13 9.43 -2.23
C ALA A 281 26.23 8.64 -3.56
N PHE A 282 25.56 9.09 -4.62
CA PHE A 282 25.55 8.38 -5.91
C PHE A 282 26.90 8.39 -6.66
N GLU A 283 27.90 9.15 -6.19
CA GLU A 283 29.24 9.13 -6.79
C GLU A 283 30.10 7.93 -6.36
N GLN A 284 29.74 7.21 -5.30
CA GLN A 284 30.60 6.13 -4.75
C GLN A 284 30.21 4.70 -5.12
N ASN A 285 29.02 4.47 -5.68
CA ASN A 285 28.54 3.11 -6.00
C ASN A 285 28.08 3.03 -7.46
N SER A 286 29.04 3.08 -8.40
CA SER A 286 28.82 2.69 -9.81
C SER A 286 28.75 1.18 -9.99
N ARG A 287 28.38 0.41 -8.96
CA ARG A 287 28.04 -0.99 -9.14
C ARG A 287 26.71 -1.03 -9.88
N GLU A 288 26.72 -1.67 -11.05
CA GLU A 288 25.48 -2.09 -11.70
C GLU A 288 24.63 -2.82 -10.67
N PHE A 289 23.38 -2.40 -10.55
CA PHE A 289 22.38 -3.07 -9.71
C PHE A 289 22.29 -4.54 -10.14
N THR A 290 22.88 -5.44 -9.34
CA THR A 290 22.82 -6.87 -9.62
C THR A 290 21.47 -7.40 -9.14
N SER A 291 20.50 -7.44 -10.05
CA SER A 291 19.11 -7.85 -9.83
C SER A 291 18.90 -9.26 -9.25
N GLU A 292 19.97 -10.05 -9.09
CA GLU A 292 19.91 -11.43 -8.62
C GLU A 292 19.19 -11.57 -7.27
N ILE A 293 19.35 -10.62 -6.34
CA ILE A 293 18.70 -10.70 -5.01
C ILE A 293 17.18 -10.50 -5.10
N LEU A 294 16.67 -9.68 -6.02
CA LEU A 294 15.23 -9.42 -6.14
C LEU A 294 14.47 -10.57 -6.81
N HIS A 295 15.13 -11.33 -7.68
CA HIS A 295 14.47 -12.31 -8.54
C HIS A 295 14.83 -13.77 -8.24
N SER A 296 15.83 -14.04 -7.37
CA SER A 296 16.39 -15.39 -7.13
C SER A 296 15.53 -16.35 -6.28
N GLN A 297 14.25 -16.04 -6.02
CA GLN A 297 13.37 -17.05 -5.43
C GLN A 297 13.14 -18.17 -6.46
N LYS A 298 13.91 -19.25 -6.31
CA LYS A 298 13.77 -20.47 -7.10
C LYS A 298 12.38 -21.06 -6.86
N LEU A 299 11.64 -21.32 -7.93
CA LEU A 299 10.40 -22.09 -7.87
C LEU A 299 10.74 -23.58 -7.71
N ASN A 300 10.49 -24.12 -6.52
CA ASN A 300 10.61 -25.57 -6.26
C ASN A 300 9.41 -26.38 -6.79
N ILE A 301 8.72 -25.89 -7.83
CA ILE A 301 7.43 -26.45 -8.30
C ILE A 301 7.62 -27.44 -9.46
N LEU A 302 8.81 -27.54 -10.06
CA LEU A 302 9.02 -28.43 -11.21
C LEU A 302 9.71 -29.75 -10.84
N PRO A 303 9.24 -30.90 -11.38
CA PRO A 303 9.97 -32.16 -11.33
C PRO A 303 11.36 -31.99 -11.95
N THR A 304 12.35 -32.58 -11.30
CA THR A 304 13.81 -32.52 -11.47
C THR A 304 14.39 -32.93 -12.83
N ASN A 305 13.61 -32.92 -13.92
CA ASN A 305 14.01 -33.55 -15.18
C ASN A 305 14.85 -32.65 -16.11
N THR A 306 15.21 -31.42 -15.71
CA THR A 306 16.21 -30.60 -16.41
C THR A 306 17.27 -30.11 -15.40
N PRO A 307 18.41 -30.80 -15.27
CA PRO A 307 19.41 -30.57 -14.21
C PRO A 307 20.08 -29.19 -14.22
N ASP A 308 19.91 -28.38 -15.26
CA ASP A 308 20.77 -27.21 -15.51
C ASP A 308 20.03 -25.86 -15.61
N ARG A 309 18.73 -25.80 -15.29
CA ARG A 309 17.95 -24.57 -15.47
C ARG A 309 17.22 -24.13 -14.21
N SER A 310 17.67 -23.02 -13.63
CA SER A 310 16.96 -22.36 -12.52
C SER A 310 15.70 -21.66 -13.06
N PHE A 311 14.54 -22.02 -12.52
CA PHE A 311 13.28 -21.30 -12.77
C PHE A 311 13.10 -20.20 -11.73
N TYR A 312 12.98 -18.96 -12.20
CA TYR A 312 12.75 -17.78 -11.38
C TYR A 312 11.25 -17.45 -11.38
N ARG A 313 10.75 -16.89 -10.26
CA ARG A 313 9.33 -16.47 -10.15
C ARG A 313 8.92 -15.40 -11.17
N VAL A 314 9.85 -14.52 -11.56
CA VAL A 314 9.60 -13.45 -12.52
C VAL A 314 10.69 -13.52 -13.60
N GLN A 315 10.27 -13.47 -14.87
CA GLN A 315 11.16 -13.54 -16.03
C GLN A 315 10.69 -12.58 -17.12
N LEU A 316 11.62 -11.82 -17.69
CA LEU A 316 11.40 -10.96 -18.85
C LEU A 316 11.94 -11.66 -20.10
N TYR A 317 11.12 -11.73 -21.15
CA TYR A 317 11.49 -12.33 -22.42
C TYR A 317 11.44 -11.26 -23.51
N GLU A 318 12.61 -10.85 -24.03
CA GLU A 318 12.70 -9.80 -25.05
C GLU A 318 12.64 -10.35 -26.48
N SER A 319 13.05 -11.61 -26.70
CA SER A 319 12.83 -12.31 -27.98
C SER A 319 12.88 -13.85 -27.83
N ALA A 320 11.98 -14.53 -28.56
CA ALA A 320 11.78 -15.99 -28.66
C ALA A 320 11.06 -16.73 -27.49
N MET A 321 9.78 -17.05 -27.73
CA MET A 321 8.87 -17.86 -26.89
C MET A 321 9.19 -19.38 -26.81
N ARG A 322 10.39 -19.83 -27.20
CA ARG A 322 10.69 -21.27 -27.27
C ARG A 322 10.63 -21.96 -25.89
N ASP A 323 10.93 -21.23 -24.82
CA ASP A 323 11.03 -21.77 -23.47
C ASP A 323 9.69 -22.00 -22.75
N ILE A 324 8.59 -21.33 -23.17
CA ILE A 324 7.28 -21.48 -22.51
C ILE A 324 6.58 -22.79 -22.94
N LYS A 325 7.00 -23.40 -24.04
CA LYS A 325 6.42 -24.64 -24.55
C LYS A 325 6.78 -25.86 -23.69
N SER A 326 7.91 -25.86 -22.98
CA SER A 326 8.35 -27.00 -22.16
C SER A 326 7.65 -27.12 -20.80
N LEU A 327 6.94 -26.09 -20.34
CA LEU A 327 6.20 -26.08 -19.06
C LEU A 327 4.83 -26.81 -19.12
N GLN A 328 4.60 -27.67 -20.12
CA GLN A 328 3.32 -28.34 -20.36
C GLN A 328 3.26 -29.70 -19.64
N SER A 329 2.45 -29.85 -18.58
CA SER A 329 1.11 -30.43 -18.74
C SER A 329 0.04 -30.00 -17.71
N ASN A 330 0.36 -29.29 -16.62
CA ASN A 330 -0.57 -29.08 -15.49
C ASN A 330 -0.79 -27.62 -15.05
N ILE A 331 -0.36 -26.62 -15.83
CA ILE A 331 -0.39 -25.20 -15.42
C ILE A 331 -1.41 -24.40 -16.24
N SER A 332 -2.30 -23.69 -15.54
CA SER A 332 -3.22 -22.71 -16.11
C SER A 332 -2.46 -21.48 -16.61
N LYS A 333 -2.63 -21.11 -17.88
CA LYS A 333 -1.92 -19.98 -18.50
C LYS A 333 -2.84 -18.78 -18.65
N VAL A 334 -2.56 -17.72 -17.90
CA VAL A 334 -3.20 -16.40 -18.08
C VAL A 334 -2.33 -15.56 -19.01
N ARG A 335 -2.93 -14.98 -20.05
CA ARG A 335 -2.24 -14.09 -21.00
C ARG A 335 -2.91 -12.73 -20.99
N ILE A 336 -2.15 -11.70 -20.72
CA ILE A 336 -2.60 -10.31 -20.74
C ILE A 336 -1.84 -9.60 -21.86
N ARG A 337 -2.58 -8.95 -22.75
CA ARG A 337 -2.03 -8.26 -23.91
C ARG A 337 -2.10 -6.75 -23.68
N PHE A 338 -0.96 -6.09 -23.80
CA PHE A 338 -0.81 -4.64 -23.69
C PHE A 338 -0.88 -4.04 -25.10
N ASN A 339 -1.99 -3.41 -25.45
CA ASN A 339 -2.22 -2.85 -26.80
C ASN A 339 -2.19 -1.32 -26.86
N SER A 340 -2.18 -0.66 -25.70
CA SER A 340 -2.14 0.80 -25.55
C SER A 340 -0.71 1.29 -25.33
N GLY A 341 -0.46 2.57 -25.64
CA GLY A 341 0.80 3.23 -25.30
C GLY A 341 1.00 3.37 -23.78
N ASP A 342 -0.09 3.43 -23.03
CA ASP A 342 -0.09 3.46 -21.56
C ASP A 342 -0.50 2.11 -20.97
N ILE A 343 0.06 1.75 -19.81
CA ILE A 343 -0.33 0.54 -19.08
C ILE A 343 -1.58 0.83 -18.25
N ASP A 344 -2.70 0.18 -18.59
CA ASP A 344 -3.93 0.21 -17.79
C ASP A 344 -3.85 -0.82 -16.65
N TRP A 345 -3.32 -0.38 -15.51
CA TRP A 345 -3.21 -1.20 -14.30
C TRP A 345 -4.57 -1.70 -13.79
N GLU A 346 -5.63 -0.92 -13.98
CA GLU A 346 -6.96 -1.29 -13.49
C GLU A 346 -7.52 -2.47 -14.30
N GLU A 347 -7.42 -2.43 -15.62
CA GLU A 347 -7.87 -3.52 -16.48
C GLU A 347 -7.02 -4.79 -16.30
N ILE A 348 -5.73 -4.66 -16.05
CA ILE A 348 -4.84 -5.79 -15.74
C ILE A 348 -5.30 -6.47 -14.45
N VAL A 349 -5.50 -5.70 -13.38
CA VAL A 349 -5.94 -6.22 -12.08
C VAL A 349 -7.33 -6.85 -12.20
N LYS A 350 -8.28 -6.18 -12.89
CA LYS A 350 -9.61 -6.74 -13.19
C LYS A 350 -9.51 -8.06 -13.95
N THR A 351 -8.63 -8.14 -14.95
CA THR A 351 -8.43 -9.35 -15.75
C THR A 351 -7.84 -10.48 -14.92
N LEU A 352 -6.84 -10.21 -14.08
CA LEU A 352 -6.32 -11.20 -13.14
C LEU A 352 -7.41 -11.70 -12.19
N TRP A 353 -8.22 -10.79 -11.66
CA TRP A 353 -9.32 -11.15 -10.76
C TRP A 353 -10.40 -12.02 -11.41
N LYS A 354 -10.59 -11.99 -12.74
CA LYS A 354 -11.52 -12.90 -13.45
C LYS A 354 -11.15 -14.39 -13.30
N TYR A 355 -9.90 -14.69 -12.96
CA TYR A 355 -9.43 -16.06 -12.75
C TYR A 355 -9.57 -16.52 -11.31
N HIS A 356 -9.95 -15.63 -10.38
CA HIS A 356 -10.23 -16.00 -9.00
C HIS A 356 -11.56 -16.78 -8.92
N PRO A 357 -11.67 -17.88 -8.17
CA PRO A 357 -12.93 -18.66 -8.08
C PRO A 357 -14.11 -17.84 -7.54
N CYS A 358 -13.85 -16.87 -6.66
CA CYS A 358 -14.86 -15.91 -6.21
C CYS A 358 -15.06 -14.81 -7.27
N GLN A 359 -16.15 -14.88 -8.04
CA GLN A 359 -16.58 -13.83 -8.98
C GLN A 359 -17.76 -13.00 -8.49
N LEU A 360 -18.21 -13.26 -7.24
CA LEU A 360 -19.22 -12.43 -6.58
C LEU A 360 -18.82 -10.96 -6.70
N ASN A 361 -19.75 -10.15 -7.17
CA ASN A 361 -19.69 -8.70 -7.13
C ASN A 361 -21.05 -8.23 -6.60
N ASN A 362 -21.11 -7.08 -5.93
CA ASN A 362 -22.38 -6.52 -5.41
C ASN A 362 -23.47 -6.30 -6.49
N ALA A 363 -23.13 -6.44 -7.78
CA ALA A 363 -24.03 -6.33 -8.92
C ALA A 363 -24.31 -7.67 -9.64
N SER A 364 -23.68 -8.78 -9.26
CA SER A 364 -23.87 -10.08 -9.91
C SER A 364 -24.97 -10.89 -9.22
N GLN A 365 -25.85 -11.51 -10.00
CA GLN A 365 -26.81 -12.53 -9.53
C GLN A 365 -26.15 -13.88 -9.19
N GLU A 366 -24.82 -13.97 -9.23
CA GLU A 366 -24.11 -15.20 -8.91
C GLU A 366 -24.39 -15.60 -7.47
N THR A 367 -24.75 -16.87 -7.30
CA THR A 367 -24.99 -17.44 -5.98
C THR A 367 -23.68 -18.01 -5.45
N ILE A 368 -23.60 -18.15 -4.12
CA ILE A 368 -22.42 -18.77 -3.49
C ILE A 368 -22.21 -20.24 -3.96
N VAL A 369 -23.27 -20.87 -4.46
CA VAL A 369 -23.25 -22.19 -5.10
C VAL A 369 -22.40 -22.19 -6.37
N ASP A 370 -22.42 -21.09 -7.15
CA ASP A 370 -21.61 -20.94 -8.36
C ASP A 370 -20.11 -20.77 -8.04
N VAL A 371 -19.78 -20.25 -6.84
CA VAL A 371 -18.41 -20.17 -6.35
C VAL A 371 -17.88 -21.56 -6.02
N GLN A 372 -18.64 -22.38 -5.28
CA GLN A 372 -18.23 -23.76 -4.95
C GLN A 372 -17.97 -24.59 -6.21
N LYS A 373 -18.87 -24.48 -7.20
CA LYS A 373 -18.71 -25.17 -8.48
C LYS A 373 -17.41 -24.78 -9.16
N ARG A 374 -17.08 -23.49 -9.22
CA ARG A 374 -15.82 -23.01 -9.81
C ARG A 374 -14.58 -23.40 -9.03
N VAL A 375 -14.63 -23.43 -7.70
CA VAL A 375 -13.52 -23.94 -6.88
C VAL A 375 -13.18 -25.37 -7.30
N ASN A 376 -14.21 -26.21 -7.47
CA ASN A 376 -14.04 -27.59 -7.92
C ASN A 376 -13.59 -27.68 -9.39
N ASP A 377 -14.24 -26.93 -10.30
CA ASP A 377 -13.93 -26.94 -11.73
C ASP A 377 -12.50 -26.46 -12.02
N LEU A 378 -11.98 -25.53 -11.21
CA LEU A 378 -10.64 -24.96 -11.34
C LEU A 378 -9.57 -25.73 -10.56
N ASN A 379 -9.93 -26.80 -9.82
CA ASN A 379 -9.05 -27.45 -8.83
C ASN A 379 -8.32 -26.41 -7.96
N TYR A 380 -9.06 -25.41 -7.48
CA TYR A 380 -8.48 -24.31 -6.74
C TYR A 380 -7.95 -24.79 -5.39
N SER A 381 -6.67 -24.56 -5.15
CA SER A 381 -6.04 -24.56 -3.82
C SER A 381 -5.64 -23.13 -3.47
N LYS A 382 -5.69 -22.78 -2.17
CA LYS A 382 -5.17 -21.50 -1.65
C LYS A 382 -3.71 -21.28 -2.05
N ASP A 383 -2.95 -22.36 -2.26
CA ASP A 383 -1.54 -22.32 -2.68
C ASP A 383 -1.33 -22.03 -4.18
N ASN A 384 -2.39 -22.05 -5.00
CA ASN A 384 -2.27 -21.94 -6.47
C ASN A 384 -2.06 -20.51 -6.99
N TRP A 385 -2.02 -19.49 -6.12
CA TRP A 385 -1.91 -18.06 -6.51
C TRP A 385 -0.51 -17.46 -6.31
N ILE A 386 0.51 -18.28 -6.05
CA ILE A 386 1.90 -17.85 -5.83
C ILE A 386 2.77 -17.97 -7.08
#